data_AF-A0A817Y3V6-F1
#
_entry.id   AF-A0A817Y3V6-F1
#
_cell.length_a   1.000
_cell.length_b   1.000
_cell.length_c   1.000
_cell.angle_alpha   90.00
_cell.angle_beta   90.00
_cell.angle_gamma   90.00
#
_symmetry.space_group_name_H-M   'P 1'
#
loop_
_entity.id
_entity.type
_entity.pdbx_description
1 polymer ?
#
loop_
_entity_poly.entity_id
_entity_poly.type
_entity_poly.pdbx_seq_one_letter_code
_entity_poly.pdbx_strand_id
1 'polypeptide(L)'
;MTIDPSKISTSITPFAMIDNHSALSGEQEVLFTMHTVFRVGEIKQTTEKSCLWEVPLTITDESDPQLAGLTDCIKQEVQGSTGWHRMGKLMLQVGHFDQAEELYNELLDNASDDTDRAHIYHHLGYLKDDQGKYPEAATFYEKSLQICKKILSPDDPNLATSYNSIGQVYNNMGEYSKALEYYEKSLKIKEISLSPTRPDLAASYNNIGQVYISMVPYTV
;
A
#
# COMPACT_ATOMS: atom_id res chain seq x y z
N MET A 1 -3.62 22.36 36.46
CA MET A 1 -4.57 21.44 37.12
C MET A 1 -3.74 20.27 37.62
N THR A 2 -3.44 20.21 38.90
CA THR A 2 -2.46 19.28 39.48
C THR A 2 -3.16 17.95 39.78
N ILE A 3 -2.80 16.89 39.06
CA ILE A 3 -3.40 15.56 39.25
C ILE A 3 -2.61 14.84 40.35
N ASP A 4 -3.33 14.43 41.39
CA ASP A 4 -2.83 13.69 42.54
C ASP A 4 -2.63 12.20 42.16
N PRO A 5 -1.39 11.67 42.11
CA PRO A 5 -1.10 10.30 41.72
C PRO A 5 -1.69 9.24 42.66
N SER A 6 -2.07 9.61 43.88
CA SER A 6 -2.66 8.68 44.86
C SER A 6 -4.09 8.25 44.54
N LYS A 7 -4.72 8.86 43.53
CA LYS A 7 -6.08 8.52 43.08
C LYS A 7 -6.13 7.55 41.89
N ILE A 8 -4.99 7.18 41.32
CA ILE A 8 -4.93 6.14 40.28
C ILE A 8 -4.98 4.80 41.00
N SER A 9 -6.18 4.26 41.19
CA SER A 9 -6.35 2.89 41.65
C SER A 9 -5.67 1.96 40.66
N THR A 10 -4.61 1.28 41.12
CA THR A 10 -4.00 0.12 40.46
C THR A 10 -5.00 -1.03 40.48
N SER A 11 -6.02 -0.92 39.65
CA SER A 11 -6.93 -2.00 39.30
C SER A 11 -6.14 -3.00 38.46
N ILE A 12 -5.53 -3.99 39.13
CA ILE A 12 -4.99 -5.18 38.49
C ILE A 12 -6.19 -5.96 37.94
N THR A 13 -6.56 -5.71 36.69
CA THR A 13 -7.48 -6.56 35.95
C THR A 13 -6.68 -7.74 35.41
N PRO A 14 -6.91 -8.98 35.88
CA PRO A 14 -6.21 -10.14 35.34
C PRO A 14 -6.71 -10.38 33.90
N PHE A 15 -5.82 -10.29 32.92
CA PHE A 15 -6.13 -10.63 31.52
C PHE A 15 -5.75 -12.08 31.20
N ALA A 16 -6.61 -12.65 30.34
CA ALA A 16 -6.67 -13.95 29.68
C ALA A 16 -5.54 -15.00 29.87
N MET A 17 -5.97 -16.24 30.11
CA MET A 17 -5.18 -17.47 29.89
C MET A 17 -4.84 -17.60 28.40
N ILE A 18 -3.56 -17.51 28.04
CA ILE A 18 -3.08 -17.83 26.69
C ILE A 18 -2.74 -19.32 26.69
N ASP A 19 -3.75 -20.17 26.53
CA ASP A 19 -3.54 -21.57 26.16
C ASP A 19 -3.59 -21.68 24.63
N ASN A 20 -2.43 -22.02 24.06
CA ASN A 20 -2.09 -22.27 22.65
C ASN A 20 -1.62 -21.07 21.81
N HIS A 21 -0.39 -21.25 21.31
CA HIS A 21 0.09 -20.68 20.06
C HIS A 21 -0.96 -20.87 18.94
N SER A 22 -1.54 -19.78 18.42
CA SER A 22 -2.24 -19.82 17.15
C SER A 22 -1.20 -19.77 16.02
N ALA A 23 -0.79 -20.95 15.56
CA ALA A 23 -0.30 -21.13 14.21
C ALA A 23 -1.50 -21.09 13.25
N LEU A 24 -2.06 -19.90 12.99
CA LEU A 24 -3.13 -19.69 12.02
C LEU A 24 -2.84 -18.44 11.17
N SER A 25 -2.79 -18.64 9.85
CA SER A 25 -2.76 -17.57 8.86
C SER A 25 -4.16 -16.94 8.76
N GLY A 26 -4.37 -15.77 9.36
CA GLY A 26 -5.62 -15.05 9.18
C GLY A 26 -6.09 -14.14 10.31
N GLU A 27 -5.26 -13.79 11.28
CA GLU A 27 -5.67 -12.84 12.32
C GLU A 27 -5.37 -11.40 11.89
N GLN A 28 -6.44 -10.61 11.82
CA GLN A 28 -6.47 -9.20 11.52
C GLN A 28 -5.76 -8.41 12.63
N GLU A 29 -4.53 -7.95 12.36
CA GLU A 29 -4.00 -6.79 13.07
C GLU A 29 -4.49 -5.53 12.35
N VAL A 30 -5.62 -5.00 12.82
CA VAL A 30 -6.08 -3.65 12.49
C VAL A 30 -5.11 -2.68 13.16
N LEU A 31 -4.06 -2.30 12.42
CA LEU A 31 -3.01 -1.41 12.89
C LEU A 31 -3.38 0.06 12.68
N PHE A 32 -4.51 0.54 13.21
CA PHE A 32 -4.79 1.98 13.25
C PHE A 32 -5.59 2.40 14.50
N THR A 33 -4.92 2.36 15.65
CA THR A 33 -4.97 3.46 16.64
C THR A 33 -3.61 3.50 17.34
N MET A 34 -2.71 4.39 16.90
CA MET A 34 -1.59 4.79 17.76
C MET A 34 -2.18 5.43 19.00
N HIS A 35 -2.12 4.82 20.19
CA HIS A 35 -2.12 5.60 21.43
C HIS A 35 -1.44 4.90 22.61
N THR A 36 -0.96 3.65 22.51
CA THR A 36 -0.22 3.07 23.64
C THR A 36 0.77 2.00 23.19
N VAL A 37 2.05 2.38 23.12
CA VAL A 37 3.15 1.42 23.10
C VAL A 37 3.45 1.06 24.55
N PHE A 38 3.65 -0.24 24.82
CA PHE A 38 4.00 -0.74 26.14
C PHE A 38 5.43 -1.24 26.13
N ARG A 39 6.22 -0.85 27.13
CA ARG A 39 7.53 -1.46 27.39
C ARG A 39 7.33 -2.70 28.26
N VAL A 40 7.78 -3.84 27.75
CA VAL A 40 7.84 -5.11 28.48
C VAL A 40 9.06 -5.06 29.42
N GLY A 41 8.83 -5.11 30.72
CA GLY A 41 9.90 -5.21 31.71
C GLY A 41 10.35 -6.65 31.98
N GLU A 42 11.13 -6.86 33.05
CA GLU A 42 11.65 -8.20 33.38
C GLU A 42 10.52 -9.18 33.70
N ILE A 43 10.51 -10.29 32.97
CA ILE A 43 9.56 -11.38 33.12
C ILE A 43 9.97 -12.22 34.34
N LYS A 44 9.09 -12.33 35.35
CA LYS A 44 9.35 -13.09 36.58
C LYS A 44 8.41 -14.30 36.66
N GLN A 45 8.96 -15.48 36.85
CA GLN A 45 8.16 -16.68 37.08
C GLN A 45 7.58 -16.64 38.50
N THR A 46 6.26 -16.71 38.64
CA THR A 46 5.60 -16.64 39.94
C THR A 46 5.77 -17.98 40.66
N THR A 47 6.29 -17.96 41.89
CA THR A 47 6.72 -19.16 42.63
C THR A 47 5.59 -20.10 43.07
N GLU A 48 4.32 -19.67 42.98
CA GLU A 48 3.18 -20.47 43.47
C GLU A 48 2.55 -21.40 42.43
N LYS A 49 2.77 -21.17 41.13
CA LYS A 49 2.30 -22.05 40.03
C LYS A 49 3.28 -21.99 38.87
N SER A 50 3.89 -23.13 38.53
CA SER A 50 5.01 -23.25 37.58
C SER A 50 4.75 -22.79 36.14
N CYS A 51 3.52 -22.38 35.81
CA CYS A 51 3.08 -21.92 34.50
C CYS A 51 2.64 -20.45 34.46
N LEU A 52 2.75 -19.70 35.56
CA LEU A 52 2.41 -18.28 35.61
C LEU A 52 3.67 -17.41 35.62
N TRP A 53 3.67 -16.40 34.73
CA TRP A 53 4.74 -15.43 34.57
C TRP A 53 4.15 -14.04 34.75
N GLU A 54 4.79 -13.24 35.59
CA GLU A 54 4.45 -11.85 35.82
C GLU A 54 5.33 -10.97 34.94
N VAL A 55 4.71 -10.06 34.21
CA VAL A 55 5.38 -9.13 33.29
C VAL A 55 4.88 -7.71 33.57
N PRO A 56 5.75 -6.80 34.05
CA PRO A 56 5.38 -5.41 34.19
C PRO A 56 5.32 -4.75 32.80
N LEU A 57 4.19 -4.10 32.50
CA LEU A 57 4.01 -3.29 31.29
C LEU A 57 4.02 -1.81 31.68
N THR A 58 4.93 -1.04 31.08
CA THR A 58 4.99 0.41 31.28
C THR A 58 4.43 1.12 30.06
N ILE A 59 3.43 1.98 30.25
CA ILE A 59 2.93 2.89 29.21
C ILE A 59 4.07 3.84 28.84
N THR A 60 4.52 3.82 27.58
CA THR A 60 5.50 4.79 27.09
C THR A 60 4.79 6.03 26.57
N ASP A 61 5.14 7.19 27.11
CA ASP A 61 4.76 8.52 26.62
C ASP A 61 5.47 8.80 25.28
N GLU A 62 4.88 9.61 24.40
CA GLU A 62 5.48 10.08 23.13
C GLU A 62 6.85 10.76 23.32
N SER A 63 7.18 11.15 24.55
CA SER A 63 8.48 11.71 24.95
C SER A 63 9.58 10.66 25.21
N ASP A 64 9.32 9.34 25.06
CA ASP A 64 10.37 8.31 25.11
C ASP A 64 11.33 8.47 23.91
N PRO A 65 12.64 8.70 24.12
CA PRO A 65 13.61 8.89 23.05
C PRO A 65 13.72 7.71 22.07
N GLN A 66 13.44 6.49 22.52
CA GLN A 66 13.46 5.29 21.66
C GLN A 66 12.21 5.22 20.79
N LEU A 67 11.05 5.61 21.33
CA LEU A 67 9.80 5.67 20.57
C LEU A 67 9.81 6.84 19.58
N ALA A 68 10.33 8.00 19.98
CA ALA A 68 10.60 9.12 19.08
C ALA A 68 11.57 8.70 17.97
N GLY A 69 12.66 8.02 18.31
CA GLY A 69 13.61 7.46 17.35
C GLY A 69 12.97 6.47 16.38
N LEU A 70 12.11 5.56 16.87
CA LEU A 70 11.38 4.61 16.03
C LEU A 70 10.39 5.34 15.11
N THR A 71 9.65 6.30 15.64
CA THR A 71 8.68 7.12 14.88
C THR A 71 9.38 7.90 13.78
N ASP A 72 10.55 8.48 14.07
CA ASP A 72 11.38 9.18 13.08
C ASP A 72 11.97 8.21 12.06
N CYS A 73 12.37 7.01 12.47
CA CYS A 73 12.84 5.95 11.56
C CYS A 73 11.72 5.52 10.60
N ILE A 74 10.52 5.29 11.12
CA ILE A 74 9.33 4.99 10.31
C ILE A 74 9.07 6.15 9.37
N LYS A 75 8.99 7.40 9.86
CA LYS A 75 8.82 8.60 9.01
C LYS A 75 9.86 8.68 7.90
N GLN A 76 11.13 8.36 8.16
CA GLN A 76 12.18 8.31 7.14
C GLN A 76 12.00 7.14 6.16
N GLU A 77 11.56 5.97 6.62
CA GLU A 77 11.27 4.83 5.74
C GLU A 77 10.04 5.05 4.86
N VAL A 78 9.07 5.86 5.32
CA VAL A 78 7.92 6.27 4.51
C VAL A 78 8.26 7.44 3.58
N GLN A 79 9.38 8.13 3.77
CA GLN A 79 9.76 9.24 2.90
C GLN A 79 10.16 8.76 1.49
N GLY A 80 9.87 9.61 0.50
CA GLY A 80 10.13 9.35 -0.91
C GLY A 80 9.03 8.55 -1.62
N SER A 81 9.11 8.48 -2.94
CA SER A 81 8.08 7.88 -3.81
C SER A 81 7.72 6.44 -3.42
N THR A 82 8.72 5.61 -3.11
CA THR A 82 8.50 4.22 -2.68
C THR A 82 7.89 4.07 -1.29
N GLY A 83 8.17 4.98 -0.36
CA GLY A 83 7.60 4.96 0.98
C GLY A 83 6.11 5.35 0.96
N TRP A 84 5.77 6.41 0.23
CA TRP A 84 4.38 6.83 0.01
C TRP A 84 3.55 5.80 -0.74
N HIS A 85 4.15 5.09 -1.70
CA HIS A 85 3.49 3.97 -2.34
C HIS A 85 3.11 2.87 -1.34
N ARG A 86 4.04 2.47 -0.47
CA ARG A 86 3.78 1.44 0.55
C ARG A 86 2.69 1.88 1.52
N MET A 87 2.74 3.13 1.98
CA MET A 87 1.73 3.67 2.90
C MET A 87 0.34 3.68 2.27
N GLY A 88 0.20 4.23 1.07
CA GLY A 88 -1.11 4.23 0.41
C GLY A 88 -1.60 2.82 0.08
N LYS A 89 -0.72 1.88 -0.28
CA LYS A 89 -1.09 0.46 -0.44
C LYS A 89 -1.60 -0.17 0.86
N LEU A 90 -0.97 0.12 2.00
CA LEU A 90 -1.46 -0.35 3.30
C LEU A 90 -2.83 0.27 3.63
N MET A 91 -3.00 1.57 3.38
CA MET A 91 -4.29 2.24 3.57
C MET A 91 -5.39 1.62 2.71
N LEU A 92 -5.09 1.27 1.44
CA LEU A 92 -5.99 0.54 0.56
C LEU A 92 -6.36 -0.84 1.12
N GLN A 93 -5.37 -1.61 1.59
CA GLN A 93 -5.61 -2.95 2.16
C GLN A 93 -6.49 -2.93 3.41
N VAL A 94 -6.40 -1.87 4.22
CA VAL A 94 -7.22 -1.69 5.42
C VAL A 94 -8.55 -0.97 5.09
N GLY A 95 -8.76 -0.55 3.84
CA GLY A 95 -10.01 0.09 3.38
C GLY A 95 -10.12 1.59 3.69
N HIS A 96 -9.02 2.23 4.09
CA HIS A 96 -8.95 3.67 4.37
C HIS A 96 -8.72 4.49 3.08
N PHE A 97 -9.64 4.36 2.13
CA PHE A 97 -9.49 4.98 0.82
C PHE A 97 -9.43 6.51 0.86
N ASP A 98 -10.23 7.15 1.71
CA ASP A 98 -10.28 8.61 1.82
C ASP A 98 -8.96 9.18 2.35
N GLN A 99 -8.33 8.48 3.30
CA GLN A 99 -7.03 8.87 3.84
C GLN A 99 -5.91 8.68 2.81
N ALA A 100 -5.96 7.60 2.02
CA ALA A 100 -5.02 7.40 0.91
C ALA A 100 -5.17 8.52 -0.14
N GLU A 101 -6.40 8.93 -0.44
CA GLU A 101 -6.67 10.02 -1.38
C GLU A 101 -6.14 11.36 -0.87
N GLU A 102 -6.42 11.70 0.39
CA GLU A 102 -5.95 12.93 1.05
C GLU A 102 -4.41 13.00 1.04
N LEU A 103 -3.74 11.90 1.44
CA LEU A 103 -2.29 11.78 1.41
C LEU A 103 -1.72 12.05 0.01
N TYR A 104 -2.27 11.40 -1.03
CA TYR A 104 -1.74 11.59 -2.38
C TYR A 104 -2.01 12.98 -2.94
N ASN A 105 -3.12 13.63 -2.57
CA ASN A 105 -3.38 15.02 -2.97
C ASN A 105 -2.44 16.00 -2.27
N GLU A 106 -2.18 15.83 -0.97
CA GLU A 106 -1.19 16.65 -0.24
C GLU A 106 0.21 16.50 -0.84
N LEU A 107 0.61 15.27 -1.20
CA LEU A 107 1.88 15.02 -1.87
C LEU A 107 1.93 15.66 -3.26
N LEU A 108 0.80 15.66 -3.98
CA LEU A 108 0.71 16.28 -5.30
C LEU A 108 0.92 17.79 -5.24
N ASP A 109 0.35 18.44 -4.23
CA ASP A 109 0.50 19.88 -4.00
C ASP A 109 1.94 20.27 -3.62
N ASN A 110 2.63 19.38 -2.92
CA ASN A 110 4.03 19.57 -2.50
C ASN A 110 5.07 19.01 -3.48
N ALA A 111 4.66 18.46 -4.62
CA ALA A 111 5.56 17.80 -5.56
C ALA A 111 6.58 18.80 -6.17
N SER A 112 7.86 18.58 -5.89
CA SER A 112 8.95 19.44 -6.36
C SER A 112 9.37 19.21 -7.81
N ASP A 113 9.13 18.02 -8.34
CA ASP A 113 9.50 17.66 -9.71
C ASP A 113 8.42 16.87 -10.45
N ASP A 114 8.59 16.77 -11.76
CA ASP A 114 7.69 16.08 -12.67
C ASP A 114 7.70 14.55 -12.45
N THR A 115 8.80 13.99 -11.95
CA THR A 115 8.92 12.55 -11.68
C THR A 115 8.00 12.14 -10.54
N ASP A 116 8.06 12.87 -9.43
CA ASP A 116 7.20 12.68 -8.27
C ASP A 116 5.73 12.88 -8.65
N ARG A 117 5.43 13.93 -9.41
CA ARG A 117 4.09 14.19 -9.91
C ARG A 117 3.55 13.03 -10.75
N ALA A 118 4.39 12.44 -11.61
CA ALA A 118 3.99 11.29 -12.42
C ALA A 118 3.70 10.06 -11.56
N HIS A 119 4.52 9.78 -10.55
CA HIS A 119 4.29 8.67 -9.61
C HIS A 119 3.03 8.87 -8.77
N ILE A 120 2.82 10.07 -8.24
CA ILE A 120 1.63 10.39 -7.44
C ILE A 120 0.35 10.23 -8.28
N TYR A 121 0.34 10.72 -9.52
CA TYR A 121 -0.79 10.46 -10.42
C TYR A 121 -1.00 8.98 -10.72
N HIS A 122 0.07 8.19 -10.88
CA HIS A 122 -0.07 6.75 -11.06
C HIS A 122 -0.73 6.09 -9.83
N HIS A 123 -0.37 6.52 -8.62
CA HIS A 123 -0.96 5.99 -7.38
C HIS A 123 -2.41 6.42 -7.18
N LEU A 124 -2.77 7.66 -7.51
CA LEU A 124 -4.17 8.09 -7.55
C LEU A 124 -4.97 7.27 -8.56
N GLY A 125 -4.39 6.94 -9.72
CA GLY A 125 -5.00 6.03 -10.70
C GLY A 125 -5.28 4.65 -10.11
N TYR A 126 -4.29 4.07 -9.42
CA TYR A 126 -4.43 2.77 -8.75
C TYR A 126 -5.50 2.78 -7.66
N LEU A 127 -5.51 3.82 -6.82
CA LEU A 127 -6.54 4.02 -5.80
C LEU A 127 -7.95 4.04 -6.40
N LYS A 128 -8.16 4.75 -7.51
CA LYS A 128 -9.47 4.82 -8.18
C LYS A 128 -9.84 3.51 -8.87
N ASP A 129 -8.88 2.77 -9.42
CA ASP A 129 -9.10 1.45 -10.02
C ASP A 129 -9.56 0.44 -8.96
N ASP A 130 -8.92 0.43 -7.80
CA ASP A 130 -9.28 -0.44 -6.66
C ASP A 130 -10.68 -0.10 -6.10
N GLN A 131 -11.07 1.17 -6.13
CA GLN A 131 -12.43 1.63 -5.83
C GLN A 131 -13.47 1.28 -6.93
N GLY A 132 -13.05 0.75 -8.08
CA GLY A 132 -13.92 0.51 -9.24
C GLY A 132 -14.32 1.78 -10.01
N LYS A 133 -13.70 2.92 -9.73
CA LYS A 133 -13.94 4.21 -10.40
C LYS A 133 -13.08 4.33 -11.66
N TYR A 134 -13.30 3.42 -12.61
CA TYR A 134 -12.45 3.26 -13.80
C TYR A 134 -12.24 4.53 -14.65
N PRO A 135 -13.25 5.39 -14.92
CA PRO A 135 -13.04 6.61 -15.69
C PRO A 135 -12.09 7.61 -15.00
N GLU A 136 -12.16 7.72 -13.67
CA GLU A 136 -11.24 8.55 -12.88
C GLU A 136 -9.83 7.95 -12.89
N ALA A 137 -9.72 6.62 -12.74
CA ALA A 137 -8.45 5.90 -12.81
C ALA A 137 -7.73 6.14 -14.16
N ALA A 138 -8.45 6.01 -15.27
CA ALA A 138 -7.92 6.26 -16.62
C ALA A 138 -7.38 7.70 -16.74
N THR A 139 -8.11 8.68 -16.22
CA THR A 139 -7.70 10.10 -16.24
C THR A 139 -6.37 10.31 -15.50
N PHE A 140 -6.23 9.72 -14.31
CA PHE A 140 -5.00 9.84 -13.53
C PHE A 140 -3.82 9.11 -14.17
N TYR A 141 -4.02 7.90 -14.68
CA TYR A 141 -2.98 7.18 -15.40
C TYR A 141 -2.55 7.90 -16.68
N GLU A 142 -3.48 8.52 -17.42
CA GLU A 142 -3.15 9.32 -18.59
C GLU A 142 -2.34 10.58 -18.24
N LYS A 143 -2.66 11.27 -17.14
CA LYS A 143 -1.84 12.39 -16.63
C LYS A 143 -0.43 11.94 -16.29
N SER A 144 -0.29 10.82 -15.58
CA SER A 144 1.01 10.21 -15.28
C SER A 144 1.80 9.90 -16.56
N LEU A 145 1.16 9.21 -17.51
CA LEU A 145 1.77 8.85 -18.80
C LEU A 145 2.23 10.07 -19.60
N GLN A 146 1.45 11.16 -19.62
CA GLN A 146 1.83 12.39 -20.32
C GLN A 146 3.10 13.01 -19.75
N ILE A 147 3.30 12.94 -18.44
CA ILE A 147 4.53 13.43 -17.80
C ILE A 147 5.69 12.48 -18.08
N CYS A 148 5.49 11.17 -17.87
CA CYS A 148 6.51 10.15 -18.17
C CYS A 148 7.03 10.27 -19.62
N LYS A 149 6.16 10.52 -20.60
CA LYS A 149 6.56 10.73 -22.01
C LYS A 149 7.49 11.93 -22.24
N LYS A 150 7.48 12.92 -21.36
CA LYS A 150 8.34 14.11 -21.46
C LYS A 150 9.71 13.89 -20.84
N ILE A 151 9.77 13.09 -19.76
CA ILE A 151 10.97 12.93 -18.95
C ILE A 151 11.73 11.63 -19.24
N LEU A 152 11.06 10.61 -19.79
CA LEU A 152 11.64 9.30 -20.08
C LEU A 152 11.94 9.12 -21.56
N SER A 153 12.86 8.19 -21.85
CA SER A 153 13.09 7.74 -23.23
C SER A 153 11.88 6.94 -23.75
N PRO A 154 11.60 6.95 -25.07
CA PRO A 154 10.44 6.26 -25.63
C PRO A 154 10.37 4.75 -25.33
N ASP A 155 11.52 4.11 -25.11
CA ASP A 155 11.66 2.68 -24.80
C ASP A 155 11.86 2.42 -23.30
N ASP A 156 11.55 3.38 -22.44
CA ASP A 156 11.70 3.20 -20.98
C ASP A 156 10.67 2.18 -20.43
N PRO A 157 11.09 1.16 -19.66
CA PRO A 157 10.19 0.17 -19.08
C PRO A 157 9.03 0.76 -18.24
N ASN A 158 9.21 1.93 -17.64
CA ASN A 158 8.14 2.58 -16.86
C ASN A 158 6.99 3.05 -17.75
N LEU A 159 7.25 3.41 -19.01
CA LEU A 159 6.19 3.70 -19.98
C LEU A 159 5.36 2.44 -20.27
N ALA A 160 6.00 1.26 -20.33
CA ALA A 160 5.29 0.01 -20.52
C ALA A 160 4.33 -0.29 -19.36
N THR A 161 4.77 -0.05 -18.11
CA THR A 161 3.92 -0.20 -16.93
C THR A 161 2.71 0.74 -16.99
N SER A 162 2.91 2.02 -17.31
CA SER A 162 1.81 2.99 -17.44
C SER A 162 0.83 2.62 -18.55
N TYR A 163 1.31 2.19 -19.71
CA TYR A 163 0.43 1.69 -20.78
C TYR A 163 -0.37 0.46 -20.35
N ASN A 164 0.25 -0.48 -19.62
CA ASN A 164 -0.44 -1.67 -19.13
C ASN A 164 -1.55 -1.33 -18.13
N SER A 165 -1.30 -0.42 -17.19
CA SER A 165 -2.33 0.03 -16.22
C SER A 165 -3.53 0.67 -16.93
N ILE A 166 -3.29 1.52 -17.94
CA ILE A 166 -4.39 2.12 -18.73
C ILE A 166 -5.15 1.05 -19.51
N GLY A 167 -4.45 0.08 -20.11
CA GLY A 167 -5.06 -1.04 -20.82
C GLY A 167 -5.98 -1.86 -19.91
N GLN A 168 -5.54 -2.11 -18.67
CA GLN A 168 -6.33 -2.82 -17.65
C GLN A 168 -7.61 -2.07 -17.29
N VAL A 169 -7.52 -0.76 -17.05
CA VAL A 169 -8.70 0.06 -16.75
C VAL A 169 -9.70 0.05 -17.90
N TYR A 170 -9.25 0.18 -19.15
CA TYR A 170 -10.15 0.09 -20.31
C TYR A 170 -10.75 -1.31 -20.48
N ASN A 171 -10.01 -2.37 -20.17
CA ASN A 171 -10.55 -3.73 -20.17
C ASN A 171 -11.66 -3.89 -19.11
N ASN A 172 -11.45 -3.36 -17.91
CA ASN A 172 -12.45 -3.37 -16.84
C ASN A 172 -13.71 -2.58 -17.22
N MET A 173 -13.58 -1.54 -18.06
CA MET A 173 -14.70 -0.77 -18.61
C MET A 173 -15.43 -1.47 -19.78
N GLY A 174 -14.91 -2.60 -20.29
CA GLY A 174 -15.43 -3.24 -21.50
C GLY A 174 -15.03 -2.53 -22.81
N GLU A 175 -14.14 -1.56 -22.74
CA GLU A 175 -13.61 -0.79 -23.88
C GLU A 175 -12.44 -1.56 -24.53
N TYR A 176 -12.73 -2.77 -25.01
CA TYR A 176 -11.72 -3.75 -25.41
C TYR A 176 -10.77 -3.27 -26.51
N SER A 177 -11.27 -2.50 -27.49
CA SER A 177 -10.42 -1.95 -28.56
C SER A 177 -9.36 -0.99 -28.03
N LYS A 178 -9.73 -0.15 -27.04
CA LYS A 178 -8.77 0.74 -26.37
C LYS A 178 -7.81 -0.09 -25.51
N ALA A 179 -8.32 -1.06 -24.75
CA ALA A 179 -7.48 -1.93 -23.95
C ALA A 179 -6.35 -2.59 -24.77
N LEU A 180 -6.70 -3.15 -25.94
CA LEU A 180 -5.72 -3.73 -26.86
C LEU A 180 -4.68 -2.71 -27.34
N GLU A 181 -5.10 -1.53 -27.76
CA GLU A 181 -4.17 -0.48 -28.22
C GLU A 181 -3.11 -0.14 -27.14
N TYR A 182 -3.55 -0.04 -25.89
CA TYR A 182 -2.65 0.25 -24.76
C TYR A 182 -1.76 -0.95 -24.41
N TYR A 183 -2.29 -2.17 -24.40
CA TYR A 183 -1.49 -3.38 -24.15
C TYR A 183 -0.44 -3.62 -25.24
N GLU A 184 -0.75 -3.37 -26.50
CA GLU A 184 0.21 -3.49 -27.61
C GLU A 184 1.37 -2.48 -27.49
N LYS A 185 1.07 -1.24 -27.09
CA LYS A 185 2.10 -0.23 -26.79
C LYS A 185 3.02 -0.68 -25.64
N SER A 186 2.44 -1.26 -24.58
CA SER A 186 3.20 -1.83 -23.47
C SER A 186 4.12 -2.97 -23.93
N LEU A 187 3.57 -3.92 -24.69
CA LEU A 187 4.30 -5.08 -25.20
C LEU A 187 5.50 -4.66 -26.06
N LYS A 188 5.30 -3.72 -26.98
CA LYS A 188 6.36 -3.23 -27.87
C LYS A 188 7.56 -2.67 -27.12
N ILE A 189 7.33 -1.94 -26.03
CA ILE A 189 8.41 -1.40 -25.19
C ILE A 189 9.11 -2.53 -24.44
N LYS A 190 8.36 -3.50 -23.89
CA LYS A 190 8.95 -4.66 -23.19
C LYS A 190 9.82 -5.53 -24.10
N GLU A 191 9.44 -5.68 -25.37
CA GLU A 191 10.24 -6.41 -26.37
C GLU A 191 11.59 -5.74 -26.69
N ILE A 192 11.68 -4.41 -26.59
CA ILE A 192 12.90 -3.63 -26.89
C ILE A 192 13.80 -3.48 -25.66
N SER A 193 13.19 -3.16 -24.51
CA SER A 193 13.89 -2.66 -23.31
C SER A 193 14.39 -3.75 -22.35
N LEU A 194 13.62 -4.82 -22.22
CA LEU A 194 13.98 -5.96 -21.39
C LEU A 194 14.65 -6.94 -22.33
N SER A 195 15.92 -7.31 -22.09
CA SER A 195 16.45 -8.56 -22.66
C SER A 195 15.46 -9.64 -22.23
N PRO A 196 14.62 -10.16 -23.16
CA PRO A 196 13.27 -10.58 -22.83
C PRO A 196 13.31 -11.73 -21.85
N THR A 197 13.15 -11.45 -20.56
CA THR A 197 12.90 -12.52 -19.62
C THR A 197 11.50 -13.01 -19.96
N ARG A 198 11.38 -14.32 -20.20
CA ARG A 198 10.13 -14.96 -20.61
C ARG A 198 8.89 -14.57 -19.77
N PRO A 199 8.99 -14.25 -18.45
CA PRO A 199 7.82 -13.88 -17.65
C PRO A 199 7.10 -12.59 -18.05
N ASP A 200 7.81 -11.51 -18.35
CA ASP A 200 7.18 -10.19 -18.57
C ASP A 200 6.39 -10.13 -19.88
N LEU A 201 6.88 -10.83 -20.91
CA LEU A 201 6.17 -11.01 -22.17
C LEU A 201 4.94 -11.93 -21.97
N ALA A 202 5.06 -12.99 -21.18
CA ALA A 202 3.95 -13.90 -20.92
C ALA A 202 2.76 -13.18 -20.25
N ALA A 203 3.02 -12.31 -19.27
CA ALA A 203 1.96 -11.50 -18.65
C ALA A 203 1.26 -10.58 -19.67
N SER A 204 2.02 -9.97 -20.57
CA SER A 204 1.50 -9.07 -21.59
C SER A 204 0.62 -9.81 -22.61
N TYR A 205 1.07 -10.98 -23.10
CA TYR A 205 0.26 -11.83 -23.96
C TYR A 205 -0.99 -12.37 -23.26
N ASN A 206 -0.89 -12.70 -21.97
CA ASN A 206 -2.05 -13.12 -21.19
C ASN A 206 -3.10 -12.00 -21.11
N ASN A 207 -2.70 -10.76 -20.85
CA ASN A 207 -3.63 -9.63 -20.80
C ASN A 207 -4.34 -9.43 -22.15
N ILE A 208 -3.60 -9.48 -23.26
CA ILE A 208 -4.17 -9.41 -24.61
C ILE A 208 -5.13 -10.58 -24.86
N GLY A 209 -4.75 -11.81 -24.47
CA GLY A 209 -5.60 -12.99 -24.59
C GLY A 209 -6.90 -12.88 -23.79
N GLN A 210 -6.86 -12.33 -22.59
CA GLN A 210 -8.05 -12.07 -21.77
C GLN A 210 -9.00 -11.08 -22.43
N VAL A 211 -8.47 -10.03 -23.08
CA VAL A 211 -9.31 -9.11 -23.86
C VAL A 211 -10.00 -9.85 -25.00
N TYR A 212 -9.27 -10.65 -25.78
CA TYR A 212 -9.88 -11.44 -26.85
C TYR A 212 -10.96 -12.42 -26.35
N ILE A 213 -10.74 -13.10 -25.22
CA ILE A 213 -11.76 -13.95 -24.59
C ILE A 213 -13.00 -13.12 -24.24
N SER A 214 -12.80 -11.92 -23.70
CA SER A 214 -13.90 -11.03 -23.29
C SER A 214 -14.66 -10.43 -24.49
N MET A 215 -14.02 -10.31 -25.65
CA MET A 215 -14.65 -9.85 -26.89
C MET A 215 -15.52 -10.92 -27.57
N VAL A 216 -15.28 -12.21 -27.32
CA VAL A 216 -16.09 -13.30 -27.88
C VAL A 216 -17.32 -13.48 -27.00
N PRO A 217 -18.55 -13.21 -27.49
CA PRO A 217 -19.75 -13.51 -26.71
C PRO A 217 -19.83 -15.03 -26.49
N TYR A 218 -20.09 -15.45 -25.25
CA TYR A 218 -20.44 -16.83 -24.95
C TYR A 218 -21.72 -17.18 -25.73
N THR A 219 -21.57 -17.81 -26.89
CA THR A 219 -22.69 -18.42 -27.60
C THR A 219 -22.99 -19.74 -26.90
N VAL A 220 -24.03 -19.74 -26.06
CA VAL A 220 -24.65 -20.94 -25.49
C VAL A 220 -25.63 -21.53 -26.50
#